data_AF-J2UGD4-F1
#
_entry.id   AF-J2UGD4-F1
#
_cell.length_a   1.000
_cell.length_b   1.000
_cell.length_c   1.000
_cell.angle_alpha   90.00
_cell.angle_beta   90.00
_cell.angle_gamma   90.00
#
_symmetry.space_group_name_H-M   'P 1'
#
loop_
_entity.id
_entity.type
_entity.pdbx_description
1 polymer ?
#
loop_
_entity_poly.entity_id
_entity_poly.type
_entity_poly.pdbx_seq_one_letter_code
_entity_poly.pdbx_strand_id
1 'polypeptide(L)'
;MKRRSHRKTTGTYGPLAELLASPIAPMPKALRVHQLTRMWQGLAAIETAPLPTTDDWRVCSDAVNLMETLVDMGQVEDHRGLLLDAVAALAMAGKRHVAGNHIRMDGKGIQAIRAVLEDYAKVLEALPHRTMVQCHRLTEKRLREILAGRKRPHDVEITAL
;
A
#
# COMPACT_ATOMS: atom_id res chain seq x y z
N MET A 1 23.28 -21.34 13.14
CA MET A 1 22.33 -20.21 13.21
C MET A 1 22.95 -18.98 12.56
N LYS A 2 22.55 -18.59 11.34
CA LYS A 2 23.03 -17.35 10.71
C LYS A 2 22.30 -16.16 11.35
N ARG A 3 23.05 -15.29 12.03
CA ARG A 3 22.54 -13.99 12.54
C ARG A 3 21.92 -13.22 11.37
N ARG A 4 20.58 -13.03 11.39
CA ARG A 4 19.89 -12.11 10.48
C ARG A 4 20.42 -10.69 10.76
N SER A 5 21.27 -10.21 9.86
CA SER A 5 21.71 -8.81 9.84
C SER A 5 20.47 -7.92 9.78
N HIS A 6 20.21 -7.17 10.85
CA HIS A 6 19.17 -6.16 10.88
C HIS A 6 19.65 -4.97 10.06
N ARG A 7 19.57 -5.10 8.72
CA ARG A 7 19.73 -3.96 7.83
C ARG A 7 18.64 -2.95 8.23
N LYS A 8 19.06 -1.82 8.81
CA LYS A 8 18.15 -0.73 9.17
C LYS A 8 17.38 -0.37 7.90
N THR A 9 16.12 -0.74 7.84
CA THR A 9 15.21 -0.31 6.77
C THR A 9 14.93 1.16 7.02
N THR A 10 15.63 2.01 6.28
CA THR A 10 15.36 3.44 6.22
C THR A 10 14.02 3.61 5.49
N GLY A 11 13.05 4.19 6.17
CA GLY A 11 11.79 4.57 5.53
C GLY A 11 11.99 5.64 4.47
N THR A 12 11.04 5.79 3.55
CA THR A 12 11.08 6.78 2.45
C THR A 12 11.17 8.20 3.00
N TYR A 13 10.42 8.48 4.07
CA TYR A 13 10.41 9.78 4.73
C TYR A 13 10.86 9.67 6.19
N GLY A 14 11.61 10.67 6.65
CA GLY A 14 12.01 10.84 8.05
C GLY A 14 11.20 11.92 8.77
N PRO A 15 11.39 12.08 10.09
CA PRO A 15 10.75 13.17 10.86
C PRO A 15 11.00 14.56 10.30
N LEU A 16 12.22 14.83 9.84
CA LEU A 16 12.57 16.12 9.25
C LEU A 16 11.82 16.38 7.93
N ALA A 17 11.61 15.34 7.11
CA ALA A 17 10.85 15.48 5.86
C ALA A 17 9.39 15.84 6.12
N GLU A 18 8.79 15.29 7.19
CA GLU A 18 7.42 15.66 7.60
C GLU A 18 7.33 17.11 8.07
N LEU A 19 8.29 17.57 8.88
CA LEU A 19 8.32 18.96 9.37
C LEU A 19 8.44 19.96 8.22
N LEU A 20 9.27 19.64 7.21
CA LEU A 20 9.48 20.48 6.04
C LEU A 20 8.36 20.35 4.99
N ALA A 21 7.49 19.35 5.09
CA ALA A 21 6.35 19.21 4.19
C ALA A 21 5.29 20.28 4.46
N SER A 22 4.64 20.73 3.38
CA SER A 22 3.62 21.78 3.44
C SER A 22 2.41 21.32 4.26
N PRO A 23 1.97 22.11 5.26
CA PRO A 23 0.77 21.80 6.04
C PRO A 23 -0.54 22.18 5.33
N ILE A 24 -0.47 22.80 4.16
CA ILE A 24 -1.66 23.35 3.47
C ILE A 24 -1.72 22.87 2.02
N ALA A 25 -0.60 22.93 1.30
CA ALA A 25 -0.56 22.49 -0.09
C ALA A 25 -0.46 20.96 -0.16
N PRO A 26 -1.10 20.32 -1.16
CA PRO A 26 -0.95 18.89 -1.38
C PRO A 26 0.49 18.53 -1.80
N MET A 27 0.78 17.24 -1.83
CA MET A 27 2.08 16.75 -2.31
C MET A 27 2.37 17.26 -3.74
N PRO A 28 3.63 17.62 -4.08
CA PRO A 28 4.00 18.07 -5.41
C PRO A 28 3.47 17.13 -6.51
N LYS A 29 2.88 17.72 -7.55
CA LYS A 29 2.20 16.98 -8.64
C LYS A 29 3.07 15.86 -9.23
N ALA A 30 4.36 16.11 -9.44
CA ALA A 30 5.28 15.11 -9.99
C ALA A 30 5.39 13.84 -9.13
N LEU A 31 5.42 13.99 -7.80
CA LEU A 31 5.48 12.85 -6.87
C LEU A 31 4.17 12.07 -6.87
N ARG A 32 3.03 12.77 -6.86
CA ARG A 32 1.69 12.16 -6.92
C ARG A 32 1.51 11.35 -8.19
N VAL A 33 1.85 11.96 -9.33
CA VAL A 33 1.77 11.30 -10.64
C VAL A 33 2.68 10.09 -10.68
N HIS A 34 3.94 10.21 -10.25
CA HIS A 34 4.87 9.09 -10.25
C HIS A 34 4.34 7.90 -9.44
N GLN A 35 3.87 8.15 -8.21
CA GLN A 35 3.33 7.10 -7.35
C GLN A 35 2.09 6.44 -7.94
N LEU A 36 1.10 7.24 -8.38
CA LEU A 36 -0.13 6.73 -8.98
C LEU A 36 0.16 5.94 -10.25
N THR A 37 1.05 6.42 -11.12
CA THR A 37 1.45 5.69 -12.33
C THR A 37 2.02 4.31 -11.99
N ARG A 38 2.88 4.19 -10.97
CA ARG A 38 3.43 2.90 -10.55
C ARG A 38 2.35 1.95 -10.04
N MET A 39 1.42 2.45 -9.23
CA MET A 39 0.31 1.64 -8.69
C MET A 39 -0.64 1.16 -9.79
N TRP A 40 -1.04 2.05 -10.70
CA TRP A 40 -1.90 1.71 -11.84
C TRP A 40 -1.23 0.73 -12.81
N GLN A 41 0.08 0.87 -13.04
CA GLN A 41 0.84 -0.08 -13.84
C GLN A 41 0.87 -1.48 -13.20
N GLY A 42 1.05 -1.55 -11.88
CA GLY A 42 0.99 -2.83 -11.15
C GLY A 42 -0.38 -3.50 -11.29
N LEU A 43 -1.47 -2.74 -11.11
CA LEU A 43 -2.82 -3.28 -11.33
C LEU A 43 -3.01 -3.77 -12.77
N ALA A 44 -2.62 -2.97 -13.77
CA ALA A 44 -2.74 -3.34 -15.17
C ALA A 44 -1.93 -4.62 -15.51
N ALA A 45 -0.75 -4.79 -14.91
CA ALA A 45 0.06 -5.99 -15.07
C ALA A 45 -0.62 -7.22 -14.46
N ILE A 46 -1.16 -7.11 -13.24
CA ILE A 46 -1.94 -8.18 -12.59
C ILE A 46 -3.14 -8.59 -13.45
N GLU A 47 -3.81 -7.62 -14.09
CA GLU A 47 -4.96 -7.86 -14.96
C GLU A 47 -4.57 -8.57 -16.27
N THR A 48 -3.50 -8.12 -16.93
CA THR A 48 -3.31 -8.41 -18.36
C THR A 48 -1.94 -8.96 -18.75
N ALA A 49 -0.88 -8.70 -17.98
CA ALA A 49 0.46 -9.13 -18.36
C ALA A 49 0.53 -10.67 -18.36
N PRO A 50 1.27 -11.32 -19.27
CA PRO A 50 1.38 -12.77 -19.29
C PRO A 50 1.87 -13.37 -17.97
N LEU A 51 2.85 -12.71 -17.35
CA LEU A 51 3.51 -13.09 -16.10
C LEU A 51 3.59 -11.88 -15.16
N PRO A 52 2.54 -11.59 -14.36
CA PRO A 52 2.61 -10.54 -13.36
C PRO A 52 3.62 -10.88 -12.26
N THR A 53 4.27 -9.85 -11.71
CA THR A 53 5.36 -9.99 -10.74
C THR A 53 4.89 -9.69 -9.32
N THR A 54 5.71 -10.05 -8.33
CA THR A 54 5.44 -9.70 -6.93
C THR A 54 5.58 -8.21 -6.65
N ASP A 55 6.32 -7.45 -7.46
CA ASP A 55 6.36 -5.99 -7.37
C ASP A 55 5.03 -5.35 -7.82
N ASP A 56 4.38 -5.90 -8.86
CA ASP A 56 3.07 -5.45 -9.32
C ASP A 56 2.00 -5.60 -8.22
N TRP A 57 2.06 -6.72 -7.49
CA TRP A 57 1.24 -6.96 -6.31
C TRP A 57 1.59 -6.04 -5.15
N ARG A 58 2.90 -5.84 -4.91
CA ARG A 58 3.40 -5.03 -3.79
C ARG A 58 2.94 -3.58 -3.91
N VAL A 59 2.98 -2.97 -5.10
CA VAL A 59 2.51 -1.59 -5.29
C VAL A 59 0.99 -1.44 -5.11
N CYS A 60 0.21 -2.48 -5.43
CA CYS A 60 -1.23 -2.50 -5.12
C CYS A 60 -1.47 -2.63 -3.61
N SER A 61 -0.69 -3.46 -2.92
CA SER A 61 -0.73 -3.58 -1.46
C SER A 61 -0.33 -2.28 -0.77
N ASP A 62 0.68 -1.57 -1.27
CA ASP A 62 1.07 -0.26 -0.74
C ASP A 62 -0.11 0.73 -0.75
N ALA A 63 -0.91 0.76 -1.82
CA ALA A 63 -2.08 1.64 -1.91
C ALA A 63 -3.13 1.33 -0.83
N VAL A 64 -3.42 0.05 -0.61
CA VAL A 64 -4.37 -0.39 0.44
C VAL A 64 -3.82 -0.03 1.83
N ASN A 65 -2.54 -0.34 2.10
CA ASN A 65 -1.90 -0.04 3.38
C ASN A 65 -1.89 1.47 3.70
N LEU A 66 -1.68 2.31 2.69
CA LEU A 66 -1.73 3.78 2.84
C LEU A 66 -3.15 4.25 3.16
N MET A 67 -4.17 3.71 2.47
CA MET A 67 -5.57 4.05 2.76
C MET A 67 -6.02 3.57 4.14
N GLU A 68 -5.64 2.37 4.57
CA GLU A 68 -5.88 1.89 5.94
C GLU A 68 -5.22 2.81 6.98
N THR A 69 -3.99 3.25 6.72
CA THR A 69 -3.29 4.19 7.61
C THR A 69 -4.02 5.54 7.69
N LEU A 70 -4.60 6.01 6.59
CA LEU A 70 -5.37 7.26 6.59
C LEU A 70 -6.70 7.12 7.35
N VAL A 71 -7.33 5.95 7.32
CA VAL A 71 -8.49 5.64 8.17
C VAL A 71 -8.08 5.64 9.64
N ASP A 72 -6.98 4.97 10.00
CA ASP A 72 -6.42 4.96 11.36
C ASP A 72 -6.09 6.39 11.86
N MET A 73 -5.66 7.28 10.96
CA MET A 73 -5.38 8.70 11.24
C MET A 73 -6.64 9.58 11.30
N GLY A 74 -7.82 9.04 10.99
CA GLY A 74 -9.08 9.79 10.92
C GLY A 74 -9.13 10.82 9.79
N GLN A 75 -8.34 10.64 8.72
CA GLN A 75 -8.33 11.54 7.56
C GLN A 75 -9.36 11.14 6.49
N VAL A 76 -9.73 9.86 6.44
CA VAL A 76 -10.71 9.29 5.51
C VAL A 76 -11.55 8.24 6.22
N GLU A 77 -12.72 7.93 5.67
CA GLU A 77 -13.66 6.93 6.21
C GLU A 77 -13.89 5.82 5.19
N ASP A 78 -13.93 4.56 5.62
CA ASP A 78 -14.30 3.40 4.80
C ASP A 78 -15.67 2.85 5.21
N HIS A 79 -16.74 3.56 4.86
CA HIS A 79 -18.10 3.17 5.26
C HIS A 79 -18.61 1.87 4.62
N ARG A 80 -18.00 1.43 3.52
CA ARG A 80 -18.50 0.31 2.71
C ARG A 80 -17.67 -0.96 2.83
N GLY A 81 -16.61 -0.94 3.66
CA GLY A 81 -15.71 -2.08 3.82
C GLY A 81 -14.87 -2.36 2.57
N LEU A 82 -14.62 -1.33 1.75
CA LEU A 82 -13.85 -1.46 0.51
C LEU A 82 -12.41 -1.95 0.79
N LEU A 83 -11.80 -1.48 1.88
CA LEU A 83 -10.43 -1.86 2.22
C LEU A 83 -10.37 -3.34 2.63
N LEU A 84 -11.39 -3.85 3.33
CA LEU A 84 -11.44 -5.27 3.69
C LEU A 84 -11.54 -6.16 2.45
N ASP A 85 -12.36 -5.79 1.46
CA ASP A 85 -12.45 -6.50 0.19
C ASP A 85 -11.12 -6.48 -0.58
N ALA A 86 -10.45 -5.33 -0.60
CA ALA A 86 -9.14 -5.16 -1.24
C ALA A 86 -8.04 -6.01 -0.56
N VAL A 87 -8.00 -6.03 0.78
CA VAL A 87 -7.09 -6.87 1.57
C VAL A 87 -7.34 -8.35 1.25
N ALA A 88 -8.59 -8.78 1.25
CA ALA A 88 -8.95 -10.17 0.93
C ALA A 88 -8.50 -10.57 -0.49
N ALA A 89 -8.69 -9.68 -1.47
CA ALA A 89 -8.26 -9.90 -2.85
C ALA A 89 -6.74 -10.07 -2.97
N LEU A 90 -5.96 -9.17 -2.36
CA LEU A 90 -4.50 -9.23 -2.36
C LEU A 90 -3.99 -10.47 -1.61
N ALA A 91 -4.62 -10.82 -0.49
CA ALA A 91 -4.29 -12.01 0.27
C ALA A 91 -4.48 -13.29 -0.56
N MET A 92 -5.58 -13.39 -1.29
CA MET A 92 -5.87 -14.51 -2.18
C MET A 92 -4.87 -14.58 -3.35
N ALA A 93 -4.54 -13.44 -3.97
CA ALA A 93 -3.53 -13.40 -5.03
C ALA A 93 -2.15 -13.88 -4.54
N GLY A 94 -1.71 -13.41 -3.37
CA GLY A 94 -0.44 -13.85 -2.80
C GLY A 94 -0.45 -15.33 -2.40
N LYS A 95 -1.54 -15.85 -1.81
CA LYS A 95 -1.68 -17.29 -1.53
C LYS A 95 -1.59 -18.15 -2.79
N ARG A 96 -2.23 -17.73 -3.89
CA ARG A 96 -2.11 -18.41 -5.19
C ARG A 96 -0.67 -18.44 -5.68
N HIS A 97 0.05 -17.32 -5.53
CA HIS A 97 1.44 -17.24 -5.94
C HIS A 97 2.36 -18.15 -5.15
N VAL A 98 2.21 -18.19 -3.82
CA VAL A 98 2.94 -19.12 -2.94
C VAL A 98 2.68 -20.59 -3.31
N ALA A 99 1.48 -20.89 -3.84
CA ALA A 99 1.14 -22.22 -4.37
C ALA A 99 1.69 -22.50 -5.79
N GLY A 100 2.53 -21.63 -6.34
CA GLY A 100 3.18 -21.80 -7.65
C GLY A 100 2.40 -21.26 -8.85
N ASN A 101 1.28 -20.55 -8.63
CA ASN A 101 0.48 -19.95 -9.70
C ASN A 101 0.88 -18.49 -9.98
N HIS A 102 0.32 -17.89 -11.02
CA HIS A 102 0.49 -16.45 -11.28
C HIS A 102 -0.23 -15.62 -10.21
N ILE A 103 0.38 -14.49 -9.81
CA ILE A 103 -0.14 -13.59 -8.79
C ILE A 103 -1.30 -12.74 -9.33
N ARG A 104 -2.48 -13.35 -9.45
CA ARG A 104 -3.69 -12.72 -10.01
C ARG A 104 -4.83 -12.62 -9.01
N MET A 105 -5.62 -11.56 -9.19
CA MET A 105 -6.90 -11.35 -8.52
C MET A 105 -8.05 -11.81 -9.43
N ASP A 106 -9.22 -12.06 -8.83
CA ASP A 106 -10.44 -12.28 -9.60
C ASP A 106 -11.09 -10.94 -9.99
N GLY A 107 -12.18 -11.00 -10.76
CA GLY A 107 -12.85 -9.79 -11.26
C GLY A 107 -13.33 -8.87 -10.14
N LYS A 108 -13.82 -9.41 -9.01
CA LYS A 108 -14.24 -8.60 -7.86
C LYS A 108 -13.05 -7.92 -7.18
N GLY A 109 -11.97 -8.65 -6.95
CA GLY A 109 -10.74 -8.11 -6.37
C GLY A 109 -10.11 -7.02 -7.22
N ILE A 110 -10.14 -7.16 -8.55
CA ILE A 110 -9.69 -6.13 -9.48
C ILE A 110 -10.51 -4.84 -9.30
N GLN A 111 -11.84 -4.94 -9.23
CA GLN A 111 -12.69 -3.76 -9.03
C GLN A 111 -12.47 -3.11 -7.66
N ALA A 112 -12.24 -3.90 -6.61
CA ALA A 112 -11.93 -3.38 -5.28
C ALA A 112 -10.63 -2.57 -5.29
N ILE A 113 -9.54 -3.12 -5.86
CA ILE A 113 -8.26 -2.39 -5.95
C ILE A 113 -8.36 -1.16 -6.85
N ARG A 114 -9.10 -1.24 -7.96
CA ARG A 114 -9.36 -0.09 -8.82
C ARG A 114 -10.03 1.05 -8.05
N ALA A 115 -11.09 0.75 -7.28
CA ALA A 115 -11.78 1.73 -6.46
C ALA A 115 -10.86 2.34 -5.39
N VAL A 116 -10.01 1.53 -4.74
CA VAL A 116 -8.99 2.03 -3.80
C VAL A 116 -8.03 3.00 -4.48
N LEU A 117 -7.55 2.70 -5.69
CA LEU A 117 -6.63 3.60 -6.42
C LEU A 117 -7.30 4.90 -6.85
N GLU A 118 -8.57 4.86 -7.26
CA GLU A 118 -9.36 6.04 -7.59
C GLU A 118 -9.55 6.94 -6.36
N ASP A 119 -9.87 6.35 -5.21
CA ASP A 119 -10.03 7.11 -3.97
C ASP A 119 -8.69 7.63 -3.44
N TYR A 120 -7.61 6.85 -3.54
CA TYR A 120 -6.27 7.29 -3.19
C TYR A 120 -5.81 8.48 -4.06
N ALA A 121 -6.18 8.51 -5.34
CA ALA A 121 -5.88 9.66 -6.20
C ALA A 121 -6.57 10.95 -5.71
N LYS A 122 -7.85 10.86 -5.29
CA LYS A 122 -8.60 11.99 -4.71
C LYS A 122 -7.97 12.47 -3.40
N VAL A 123 -7.58 11.52 -2.54
CA VAL A 123 -6.89 11.80 -1.27
C VAL A 123 -5.59 12.57 -1.51
N LEU A 124 -4.78 12.13 -2.47
CA LEU A 124 -3.52 12.79 -2.82
C LEU A 124 -3.73 14.23 -3.33
N GLU A 125 -4.88 14.53 -3.91
CA GLU A 125 -5.28 15.89 -4.32
C GLU A 125 -5.78 16.74 -3.17
N ALA A 126 -6.52 16.15 -2.23
CA ALA A 126 -7.22 16.87 -1.17
C ALA A 126 -6.36 17.10 0.08
N LEU A 127 -5.53 16.14 0.48
CA LEU A 127 -4.81 16.21 1.75
C LEU A 127 -3.50 17.00 1.65
N PRO A 128 -3.11 17.70 2.72
CA PRO A 128 -1.81 18.37 2.78
C PRO A 128 -0.63 17.41 2.60
N HIS A 129 0.45 17.92 2.01
CA HIS A 129 1.70 17.18 1.83
C HIS A 129 2.20 16.59 3.15
N ARG A 130 2.14 17.37 4.25
CA ARG A 130 2.55 16.90 5.58
C ARG A 130 1.75 15.70 6.04
N THR A 131 0.44 15.71 5.86
CA THR A 131 -0.44 14.59 6.22
C THR A 131 -0.07 13.33 5.44
N MET A 132 0.20 13.47 4.13
CA MET A 132 0.62 12.33 3.31
C MET A 132 2.00 11.79 3.70
N VAL A 133 2.97 12.67 4.00
CA VAL A 133 4.29 12.24 4.50
C VAL A 133 4.16 11.51 5.83
N GLN A 134 3.33 12.01 6.74
CA GLN A 134 3.05 11.35 8.01
C GLN A 134 2.41 9.97 7.80
N CYS A 135 1.41 9.87 6.92
CA CYS A 135 0.78 8.60 6.54
C CYS A 135 1.83 7.59 6.08
N HIS A 136 2.65 7.94 5.08
CA HIS A 136 3.73 7.06 4.59
C HIS A 136 4.66 6.57 5.71
N ARG A 137 5.07 7.46 6.61
CA ARG A 137 5.93 7.11 7.75
C ARG A 137 5.27 6.11 8.69
N LEU A 138 3.99 6.31 9.00
CA LEU A 138 3.22 5.44 9.87
C LEU A 138 2.99 4.08 9.22
N THR A 139 2.67 4.04 7.91
CA THR A 139 2.55 2.80 7.14
C THR A 139 3.86 2.00 7.17
N GLU A 140 4.99 2.61 6.86
CA GLU A 140 6.29 1.93 6.88
C GLU A 140 6.73 1.50 8.29
N LYS A 141 6.38 2.28 9.32
CA LYS A 141 6.56 1.85 10.71
C LYS A 141 5.71 0.60 10.99
N ARG A 142 4.45 0.60 10.56
CA ARG A 142 3.53 -0.51 10.74
C ARG A 142 4.01 -1.78 10.03
N LEU A 143 4.43 -1.68 8.77
CA LEU A 143 5.00 -2.82 8.03
C LEU A 143 6.23 -3.40 8.74
N ARG A 144 7.11 -2.56 9.29
CA ARG A 144 8.26 -3.04 10.08
C ARG A 144 7.83 -3.73 11.38
N GLU A 145 6.75 -3.30 12.01
CA GLU A 145 6.20 -3.97 13.19
C GLU A 145 5.64 -5.35 12.84
N ILE A 146 4.89 -5.45 11.74
CA ILE A 146 4.35 -6.72 11.23
C ILE A 146 5.50 -7.71 10.93
N LEU A 147 6.53 -7.26 10.20
CA LEU A 147 7.71 -8.07 9.90
C LEU A 147 8.53 -8.45 11.14
N ALA A 148 8.41 -7.70 12.23
CA ALA A 148 8.99 -8.03 13.53
C ALA A 148 8.07 -8.92 14.40
N GLY A 149 6.94 -9.39 13.86
CA GLY A 149 5.97 -10.26 14.54
C GLY A 149 4.91 -9.56 15.38
N ARG A 150 4.85 -8.22 15.38
CA ARG A 150 3.86 -7.44 16.15
C ARG A 150 2.57 -7.23 15.35
N LYS A 151 1.74 -8.28 15.31
CA LYS A 151 0.50 -8.32 14.51
C LYS A 151 -0.74 -7.79 15.23
N ARG A 152 -1.67 -7.23 14.47
CA ARG A 152 -3.07 -6.94 14.82
C ARG A 152 -3.98 -8.00 14.18
N PRO A 153 -5.23 -8.16 14.65
CA PRO A 153 -6.14 -9.22 14.16
C PRO A 153 -6.43 -9.20 12.65
N HIS A 154 -6.39 -8.04 12.00
CA HIS A 154 -6.65 -7.88 10.56
C HIS A 154 -5.38 -7.96 9.69
N ASP A 155 -4.18 -8.08 10.28
CA ASP A 155 -2.96 -8.12 9.48
C ASP A 155 -2.87 -9.43 8.69
N VAL A 156 -2.62 -9.32 7.39
CA VAL A 156 -2.29 -10.46 6.54
C VAL A 156 -0.78 -10.48 6.32
N GLU A 157 -0.13 -11.58 6.73
CA GLU A 157 1.28 -11.82 6.42
C GLU A 157 1.40 -12.88 5.33
N ILE A 158 2.06 -12.53 4.23
CA ILE A 158 2.44 -13.47 3.18
C ILE A 158 3.97 -13.55 3.21
N THR A 159 4.49 -14.49 3.99
CA THR A 159 5.91 -14.58 4.38
C THR A 159 6.88 -14.97 3.25
N ALA A 160 6.43 -15.11 2.00
CA ALA A 160 7.22 -15.65 0.90
C ALA A 160 6.72 -15.18 -0.49
N LEU A 161 6.69 -13.86 -0.72
CA LEU A 161 6.54 -13.26 -2.06
C LEU A 161 7.88 -12.69 -2.55
#